data_AF-A0A6N9C8A0-F1
#
_entry.id   AF-A0A6N9C8A0-F1
#
_cell.length_a   1.000
_cell.length_b   1.000
_cell.length_c   1.000
_cell.angle_alpha   90.00
_cell.angle_beta   90.00
_cell.angle_gamma   90.00
#
_symmetry.space_group_name_H-M   'P 1'
#
loop_
_entity.id
_entity.type
_entity.pdbx_description
1 polymer ?
#
loop_
_entity_poly.entity_id
_entity_poly.type
_entity_poly.pdbx_seq_one_letter_code
_entity_poly.pdbx_strand_id
1 'polypeptide(L)'
;MDSVIHNSSEDRLLADLTRLVDRTSEQLQWGNLTVWEAYERIRQTRAQAEALIPDQMELYQRIYEARFQRLLEQFVLPSQSQGQCNRHKPY
;
A
#
# COMPACT_ATOMS: atom_id res chain seq x y z
N MET A 1 30.83 19.06 -15.70
CA MET A 1 30.82 17.58 -15.72
C MET A 1 30.12 17.15 -14.45
N ASP A 2 28.79 17.24 -14.48
CA ASP A 2 27.94 16.81 -13.38
C ASP A 2 28.10 15.31 -13.24
N SER A 3 28.74 14.90 -12.14
CA SER A 3 28.85 13.50 -11.77
C SER A 3 27.45 13.03 -11.38
N VAL A 4 26.71 12.52 -12.37
CA VAL A 4 25.52 11.70 -12.12
C VAL A 4 26.05 10.39 -11.54
N ILE A 5 26.31 10.39 -10.24
CA ILE A 5 26.49 9.15 -9.50
C ILE A 5 25.12 8.49 -9.50
N HIS A 6 24.89 7.57 -10.43
CA HIS A 6 23.82 6.58 -10.32
C HIS A 6 24.12 5.76 -9.08
N ASN A 7 23.48 6.10 -7.96
CA ASN A 7 23.60 5.33 -6.74
C ASN A 7 22.70 4.10 -6.88
N SER A 8 23.17 3.10 -7.63
CA SER A 8 22.38 1.91 -8.00
C SER A 8 21.79 1.14 -6.81
N SER A 9 22.32 1.35 -5.60
CA SER A 9 21.75 0.82 -4.36
C SER A 9 20.47 1.55 -3.93
N GLU A 10 20.45 2.87 -4.01
CA GLU A 10 19.25 3.68 -3.71
C GLU A 10 18.15 3.40 -4.74
N ASP A 11 18.52 3.29 -6.01
CA ASP A 11 17.57 2.94 -7.08
C ASP A 11 16.92 1.56 -6.83
N ARG A 12 17.68 0.60 -6.31
CA ARG A 12 17.16 -0.73 -5.93
C ARG A 12 16.22 -0.65 -4.73
N LEU A 13 16.59 0.09 -3.68
CA LEU A 13 15.74 0.28 -2.50
C LEU A 13 14.41 0.94 -2.88
N LEU A 14 14.46 1.96 -3.74
CA LEU A 14 13.27 2.63 -4.26
C LEU A 14 12.41 1.70 -5.12
N ALA A 15 13.03 0.86 -5.96
CA ALA A 15 12.31 -0.13 -6.76
C ALA A 15 11.61 -1.18 -5.88
N ASP A 16 12.29 -1.66 -4.82
CA ASP A 16 11.73 -2.63 -3.89
C ASP A 16 10.61 -2.02 -3.04
N LEU A 17 10.78 -0.78 -2.59
CA LEU A 17 9.71 -0.02 -1.92
C LEU A 17 8.49 0.17 -2.82
N THR A 18 8.71 0.52 -4.08
CA THR A 18 7.63 0.71 -5.07
C THR A 18 6.85 -0.59 -5.25
N ARG A 19 7.56 -1.71 -5.49
CA ARG A 19 6.94 -3.04 -5.62
C ARG A 19 6.15 -3.44 -4.36
N LEU A 20 6.69 -3.15 -3.19
CA LEU A 20 6.05 -3.42 -1.90
C LEU A 20 4.73 -2.66 -1.77
N VAL A 21 4.73 -1.36 -2.09
CA VAL A 21 3.53 -0.53 -2.03
C VAL A 21 2.50 -0.93 -3.09
N ASP A 22 2.95 -1.20 -4.32
CA ASP A 22 2.05 -1.55 -5.42
C ASP A 22 1.34 -2.86 -5.13
N ARG A 23 2.07 -3.88 -4.65
CA ARG A 23 1.47 -5.15 -4.21
C ARG A 23 0.44 -4.95 -3.10
N THR A 24 0.73 -4.09 -2.14
CA THR A 24 -0.22 -3.78 -1.06
C THR A 24 -1.46 -3.09 -1.61
N SER A 25 -1.27 -2.16 -2.55
CA SER A 25 -2.36 -1.44 -3.20
C SER A 25 -3.27 -2.37 -4.00
N GLU A 26 -2.70 -3.32 -4.75
CA GLU A 26 -3.45 -4.35 -5.46
C GLU A 26 -4.26 -5.22 -4.50
N GLN A 27 -3.67 -5.62 -3.37
CA GLN A 27 -4.37 -6.39 -2.34
C GLN A 27 -5.53 -5.63 -1.70
N LEU A 28 -5.39 -4.32 -1.48
CA LEU A 28 -6.48 -3.50 -0.95
C LEU A 28 -7.62 -3.31 -1.97
N GLN A 29 -7.30 -3.25 -3.26
CA GLN A 29 -8.28 -3.06 -4.32
C GLN A 29 -9.02 -4.35 -4.68
N TRP A 30 -8.30 -5.47 -4.78
CA TRP A 30 -8.81 -6.72 -5.35
C TRP A 30 -8.77 -7.90 -4.39
N GLY A 31 -8.00 -7.79 -3.31
CA GLY A 31 -8.03 -8.77 -2.24
C GLY A 31 -9.38 -8.67 -1.54
N ASN A 32 -10.12 -9.77 -1.50
CA ASN A 32 -11.36 -9.89 -0.73
C ASN A 32 -11.04 -9.89 0.78
N LEU A 33 -10.45 -8.80 1.26
CA LEU A 33 -9.95 -8.61 2.61
C LEU A 33 -11.06 -8.04 3.48
N THR A 34 -11.11 -8.49 4.72
CA THR A 34 -11.80 -7.79 5.79
C THR A 34 -11.08 -6.49 6.14
N VAL A 35 -11.78 -5.57 6.83
CA VAL A 35 -11.18 -4.33 7.33
C VAL A 35 -9.94 -4.63 8.18
N TRP A 36 -10.02 -5.62 9.06
CA TRP A 36 -8.92 -6.01 9.93
C TRP A 36 -7.71 -6.53 9.13
N GLU A 37 -7.93 -7.42 8.16
CA GLU A 37 -6.85 -7.93 7.30
C GLU A 37 -6.21 -6.82 6.48
N ALA A 38 -7.00 -5.87 5.99
CA ALA A 38 -6.50 -4.73 5.23
C ALA A 38 -5.61 -3.81 6.09
N TYR A 39 -6.00 -3.52 7.32
CA TYR A 39 -5.15 -2.78 8.27
C TYR A 39 -3.88 -3.55 8.63
N GLU A 40 -3.99 -4.85 8.85
CA GLU A 40 -2.82 -5.69 9.17
C GLU A 40 -1.85 -5.76 7.97
N ARG A 41 -2.36 -5.78 6.74
CA ARG A 41 -1.53 -5.65 5.53
C ARG A 41 -0.80 -4.32 5.48
N ILE A 42 -1.48 -3.21 5.69
CA ILE A 42 -0.85 -1.87 5.71
C ILE A 42 0.24 -1.80 6.79
N ARG A 43 -0.03 -2.37 7.98
CA ARG A 43 0.94 -2.43 9.07
C ARG A 43 2.18 -3.24 8.69
N GLN A 44 2.00 -4.40 8.06
CA GLN A 44 3.11 -5.23 7.57
C GLN A 44 3.93 -4.50 6.51
N THR A 45 3.27 -3.82 5.57
CA THR A 45 3.93 -3.01 4.53
C THR A 45 4.74 -1.88 5.13
N ARG A 46 4.23 -1.21 6.17
CA ARG A 46 4.98 -0.18 6.90
C ARG A 46 6.24 -0.76 7.56
N ALA A 47 6.13 -1.89 8.24
CA ALA A 47 7.28 -2.54 8.89
C ALA A 47 8.35 -2.97 7.86
N GLN A 48 7.93 -3.46 6.69
CA GLN A 48 8.84 -3.80 5.60
C GLN A 48 9.48 -2.55 4.97
N ALA A 49 8.73 -1.46 4.81
CA ALA A 49 9.26 -0.19 4.35
C ALA A 49 10.30 0.38 5.33
N GLU A 50 10.03 0.31 6.63
CA GLU A 50 10.97 0.75 7.68
C GLU A 50 12.29 -0.03 7.66
N ALA A 51 12.24 -1.33 7.34
CA ALA A 51 13.45 -2.13 7.14
C ALA A 51 14.23 -1.76 5.86
N LEU A 52 13.56 -1.23 4.82
CA LEU A 52 14.19 -0.83 3.55
C LEU A 52 14.74 0.60 3.58
N ILE A 53 14.00 1.53 4.17
CA ILE A 53 14.27 2.98 4.15
C ILE A 53 14.04 3.62 5.52
N PRO A 54 14.77 3.20 6.58
CA PRO A 54 14.52 3.66 7.95
C PRO A 54 14.60 5.20 8.08
N ASP A 55 15.54 5.82 7.35
CA ASP A 55 15.77 7.27 7.42
C ASP A 55 14.73 8.10 6.62
N GLN A 56 13.89 7.47 5.80
CA GLN A 56 12.92 8.15 4.93
C GLN A 56 11.46 7.86 5.33
N MET A 57 11.23 7.35 6.55
CA MET A 57 9.89 6.96 6.99
C MET A 57 8.90 8.11 7.12
N GLU A 58 9.36 9.33 7.39
CA GLU A 58 8.49 10.51 7.38
C GLU A 58 7.95 10.80 5.96
N LEU A 59 8.80 10.70 4.94
CA LEU A 59 8.41 10.86 3.55
C LEU A 59 7.47 9.74 3.11
N TYR A 60 7.80 8.49 3.48
CA TYR A 60 6.94 7.33 3.26
C TYR A 60 5.53 7.58 3.82
N GLN A 61 5.43 8.04 5.07
CA GLN A 61 4.16 8.30 5.73
C GLN A 61 3.35 9.35 4.95
N ARG A 62 3.95 10.48 4.59
CA ARG A 62 3.28 11.56 3.85
C ARG A 62 2.71 11.10 2.50
N ILE A 63 3.41 10.19 1.80
CA ILE A 63 3.00 9.74 0.46
C ILE A 63 2.01 8.57 0.55
N TYR A 64 2.32 7.55 1.35
CA TYR A 64 1.65 6.27 1.28
C TYR A 64 0.56 6.06 2.32
N GLU A 65 0.61 6.72 3.48
CA GLU A 65 -0.46 6.63 4.48
C GLU A 65 -1.78 7.14 3.91
N ALA A 66 -1.77 8.35 3.33
CA ALA A 66 -2.94 8.93 2.68
C ALA A 66 -3.43 8.10 1.48
N ARG A 67 -2.51 7.44 0.75
CA ARG A 67 -2.87 6.55 -0.35
C ARG A 67 -3.61 5.31 0.16
N PHE A 68 -3.05 4.62 1.16
CA PHE A 68 -3.68 3.42 1.71
C PHE A 68 -5.01 3.73 2.39
N GLN A 69 -5.13 4.86 3.07
CA GLN A 69 -6.41 5.30 3.64
C GLN A 69 -7.49 5.44 2.56
N ARG A 70 -7.17 6.09 1.43
CA ARG A 70 -8.13 6.20 0.30
C ARG A 70 -8.51 4.85 -0.26
N LEU A 71 -7.57 3.92 -0.40
CA LEU A 71 -7.86 2.57 -0.90
C LEU A 71 -8.76 1.78 0.06
N LEU A 72 -8.54 1.91 1.38
CA LEU A 72 -9.44 1.34 2.38
C LEU A 72 -10.87 1.89 2.22
N GLU A 73 -11.01 3.21 2.14
CA GLU A 73 -12.29 3.90 2.01
C GLU A 73 -13.02 3.54 0.71
N GLN A 74 -12.28 3.34 -0.38
CA GLN A 74 -12.85 3.06 -1.69
C GLN A 74 -13.22 1.59 -1.91
N PHE A 75 -12.39 0.66 -1.43
CA PHE A 75 -12.49 -0.74 -1.84
C PHE A 75 -12.79 -1.70 -0.68
N VAL A 76 -12.33 -1.38 0.53
CA VAL A 76 -12.45 -2.30 1.67
C VAL A 76 -13.69 -1.99 2.51
N LEU A 77 -13.88 -0.74 2.94
CA LEU A 77 -15.01 -0.34 3.79
C LEU A 77 -16.38 -0.54 3.12
N PRO A 78 -16.58 -0.20 1.82
CA PRO A 78 -17.86 -0.40 1.16
C PRO A 78 -18.20 -1.88 1.00
N SER A 79 -17.21 -2.72 0.69
CA SER A 79 -17.37 -4.17 0.51
C SER A 79 -17.88 -4.88 1.77
N GLN A 80 -17.57 -4.34 2.95
CA GLN A 80 -18.02 -4.89 4.24
C GLN A 80 -19.43 -4.39 4.61
N SER A 81 -19.77 -3.15 4.22
CA SER A 81 -21.12 -2.60 4.35
C SER A 81 -22.13 -3.32 3.44
N GLN A 82 -21.68 -3.83 2.27
CA GLN A 82 -22.51 -4.62 1.36
C GLN A 82 -22.63 -6.10 1.76
N GLY A 83 -21.98 -6.52 2.85
CA GLY A 83 -22.14 -7.85 3.45
C GLY A 83 -23.49 -8.09 4.13
N GLN A 84 -24.35 -7.08 4.27
CA GLN A 84 -25.70 -7.24 4.86
C GLN A 84 -26.86 -7.11 3.87
N CYS A 85 -26.67 -6.66 2.63
CA CYS A 85 -27.77 -6.52 1.67
C CYS A 85 -27.32 -6.88 0.25
N ASN A 86 -27.77 -8.06 -0.22
CA ASN A 86 -27.84 -8.48 -1.61
C ASN A 86 -26.54 -8.48 -2.44
N ARG A 87 -25.90 -9.66 -2.48
CA ARG A 87 -25.23 -10.13 -3.69
C ARG A 87 -26.26 -10.35 -4.80
N HIS A 88 -26.65 -9.28 -5.48
CA HIS A 88 -27.29 -9.34 -6.78
C HIS A 88 -26.38 -8.62 -7.76
N LYS A 89 -25.65 -9.39 -8.58
CA LYS A 89 -25.05 -8.91 -9.82
C LYS A 89 -26.14 -8.98 -10.90
N PRO A 90 -26.58 -7.87 -11.48
CA PRO A 90 -27.12 -7.89 -12.82
C PRO A 90 -25.98 -7.59 -13.82
N TYR A 91 -25.76 -8.57 -14.70
CA TYR A 91 -24.99 -8.58 -15.95
C TYR A 91 -23.45 -8.54 -15.86
#